data_AF-A0A7Y5EAI6-F1
#
_entry.id   AF-A0A7Y5EAI6-F1
#
_cell.length_a   1.000
_cell.length_b   1.000
_cell.length_c   1.000
_cell.angle_alpha   90.00
_cell.angle_beta   90.00
_cell.angle_gamma   90.00
#
_symmetry.space_group_name_H-M   'P 1'
#
loop_
_entity.id
_entity.type
_entity.pdbx_description
1 polymer ?
#
loop_
_entity_poly.entity_id
_entity_poly.type
_entity_poly.pdbx_seq_one_letter_code
_entity_poly.pdbx_strand_id
1 'polypeptide(L)' 'FNTVTNGWIEKGMIPYKDQLSPKQRLEVISFILTNLQGSTPATPKAPQGDLYE' A
#
# COMPACT_ATOMS: atom_id res chain seq x y z
N PHE A 1 9.14 1.92 2.92
CA PHE A 1 9.29 3.34 2.56
C PHE A 1 9.59 3.56 1.06
N ASN A 2 10.60 2.87 0.49
CA ASN A 2 11.00 3.03 -0.91
C ASN A 2 9.90 2.69 -1.91
N THR A 3 9.15 1.60 -1.71
CA THR A 3 8.05 1.19 -2.61
C THR A 3 6.96 2.25 -2.73
N VAL A 4 6.51 2.83 -1.61
CA VAL A 4 5.51 3.91 -1.61
C VAL A 4 6.07 5.18 -2.25
N THR A 5 7.37 5.44 -2.09
CA THR A 5 8.02 6.64 -2.64
C THR A 5 8.18 6.53 -4.16
N ASN A 6 8.65 5.39 -4.66
CA ASN A 6 9.04 5.20 -6.06
C ASN A 6 7.96 4.54 -6.92
N GLY A 7 6.97 3.90 -6.30
CA GLY A 7 5.93 3.15 -7.01
C GLY A 7 6.45 1.87 -7.66
N TRP A 8 5.55 1.17 -8.34
CA TRP A 8 5.82 0.05 -9.23
C TRP A 8 4.86 0.13 -10.42
N ILE A 9 5.28 0.85 -11.46
CA ILE A 9 4.42 1.17 -12.61
C ILE A 9 3.94 -0.09 -13.33
N GLU A 10 4.79 -1.09 -13.50
CA GLU A 10 4.44 -2.38 -14.12
C GLU A 10 3.31 -3.13 -13.37
N LYS A 11 3.16 -2.88 -12.06
CA LYS A 11 2.09 -3.44 -11.22
C LYS A 11 0.96 -2.43 -10.97
N GLY A 12 0.92 -1.31 -11.70
CA GLY A 12 -0.11 -0.29 -11.58
C GLY A 12 0.00 0.61 -10.34
N MET A 13 1.12 0.57 -9.61
CA MET A 13 1.33 1.42 -8.44
C MET A 13 2.12 2.68 -8.83
N ILE A 14 1.48 3.85 -8.74
CA ILE A 14 2.16 5.13 -8.98
C ILE A 14 3.16 5.47 -7.86
N PRO A 15 4.22 6.24 -8.13
CA PRO A 15 5.03 6.86 -7.08
C PRO A 15 4.18 7.89 -6.32
N TYR A 16 4.20 7.84 -4.98
CA TYR A 16 3.47 8.79 -4.13
C TYR A 16 4.32 9.99 -3.68
N LYS A 17 5.58 10.06 -4.12
CA LYS A 17 6.51 11.12 -3.70
C LYS A 17 6.10 12.52 -4.16
N ASP A 18 5.36 12.60 -5.27
CA ASP A 18 4.95 13.86 -5.89
C ASP A 18 3.58 14.34 -5.34
N GLN A 19 2.82 13.48 -4.65
CA GLN A 19 1.51 13.77 -4.08
C GLN A 19 1.54 13.93 -2.55
N LEU A 20 2.48 13.27 -1.87
CA LEU A 20 2.56 13.27 -0.41
C LEU A 20 3.95 13.72 0.04
N SER A 21 4.01 14.57 1.08
CA SER A 21 5.28 14.90 1.73
C SER A 21 5.91 13.67 2.42
N PRO A 22 7.22 13.68 2.72
CA PRO A 22 7.87 12.57 3.42
C PRO A 22 7.18 12.18 4.74
N LYS A 23 6.72 13.17 5.52
CA LYS A 23 6.00 12.95 6.78
C LYS A 23 4.65 12.26 6.55
N GLN A 24 3.85 12.74 5.61
CA GLN A 24 2.56 12.14 5.28
C GLN A 24 2.73 10.69 4.80
N ARG A 25 3.76 10.40 4.01
CA ARG A 25 4.07 9.01 3.60
C ARG A 25 4.39 8.12 4.80
N LEU A 26 5.15 8.63 5.78
CA LEU A 26 5.42 7.89 7.03
C LEU A 26 4.15 7.62 7.83
N GLU A 27 3.29 8.61 7.98
CA GLU A 27 2.03 8.48 8.72
C GLU A 27 1.10 7.44 8.08
N VAL A 28 0.96 7.47 6.74
CA VAL A 28 0.18 6.46 6.00
C VAL A 28 0.76 5.06 6.16
N ILE A 29 2.09 4.91 6.03
CA ILE A 29 2.76 3.62 6.22
C ILE A 29 2.55 3.11 7.65
N SER A 30 2.68 3.98 8.65
CA SER A 30 2.44 3.62 10.05
C SER A 30 1.02 3.11 10.25
N PHE A 31 0.02 3.82 9.72
CA PHE A 31 -1.38 3.41 9.82
C PHE A 31 -1.63 2.02 9.21
N ILE A 32 -1.05 1.75 8.03
CA ILE A 32 -1.19 0.45 7.37
C ILE A 32 -0.59 -0.67 8.24
N LEU A 33 0.62 -0.46 8.76
CA LEU A 33 1.33 -1.47 9.53
C LEU A 33 0.70 -1.72 10.91
N THR A 34 0.25 -0.67 11.59
CA THR A 34 -0.25 -0.81 12.98
C THR A 34 -1.73 -1.19 13.03
N ASN A 35 -2.53 -0.75 12.07
CA ASN A 35 -3.99 -0.82 12.18
C ASN A 35 -4.65 -1.69 11.11
N LEU A 36 -4.03 -1.85 9.93
CA LEU A 36 -4.63 -2.60 8.82
C LEU A 36 -4.04 -4.01 8.67
N GLN A 37 -2.75 -4.18 8.91
CA GLN A 37 -2.09 -5.48 8.76
C GLN A 37 -2.71 -6.51 9.73
N GLY A 38 -3.25 -7.60 9.18
CA GLY A 38 -3.93 -8.65 9.96
C GLY A 38 -5.37 -8.33 10.38
N SER A 39 -5.89 -7.15 10.04
CA SER A 39 -7.31 -6.84 10.20
C SER A 39 -8.16 -7.62 9.19
N THR A 40 -9.38 -7.98 9.57
CA THR A 40 -10.38 -8.55 8.64
C THR A 40 -11.38 -7.45 8.29
N PRO A 41 -11.36 -6.93 7.04
CA PRO A 41 -12.36 -5.95 6.61
C PRO A 41 -13.77 -6.55 6.71
N ALA A 42 -14.77 -5.72 7.04
CA ALA A 42 -16.17 -6.17 7.10
C ALA A 42 -16.68 -6.70 5.75
N THR A 43 -16.13 -6.17 4.65
CA THR A 43 -16.48 -6.54 3.27
C THR A 43 -15.20 -6.75 2.45
N PRO A 44 -14.49 -7.88 2.62
CA PRO A 44 -13.28 -8.15 1.87
C PRO A 44 -13.63 -8.34 0.38
N LYS A 45 -12.78 -7.80 -0.50
CA LYS A 45 -12.87 -8.13 -1.92
C LYS A 45 -12.52 -9.59 -2.13
N ALA A 46 -13.13 -10.22 -3.14
CA ALA A 46 -12.69 -11.53 -3.60
C ALA A 46 -11.20 -11.46 -4.00
N PRO A 47 -10.41 -12.53 -3.76
CA PRO A 47 -9.03 -12.61 -4.23
C PRO A 47 -8.93 -12.28 -5.72
N GLN A 48 -7.91 -11.51 -6.10
CA GLN A 48 -7.63 -11.14 -7.49
C GLN A 48 -6.40 -11.91 -7.98
N GLY A 49 -6.55 -12.65 -9.08
CA GLY A 49 -5.49 -13.45 -9.69
C GLY A 49 -5.32 -14.85 -9.09
N ASP A 50 -4.41 -15.63 -9.68
CA ASP A 50 -4.00 -16.93 -9.18
C ASP A 50 -2.87 -16.76 -8.15
N LEU A 51 -2.82 -17.67 -7.16
CA LEU A 51 -1.69 -17.71 -6.23
C LEU A 51 -0.40 -17.95 -7.03
N TYR A 52 0.58 -17.09 -6.82
CA TYR A 52 1.93 -17.29 -7.36
C TYR A 52 2.64 -18.36 -6.51
N GLU A 53 3.06 -19.47 -7.13
CA GLU A 53 3.96 -20.47 -6.50
C GLU A 53 5.44 -20.06 -6.63
#